data_AF-A0AA35QS74-F1
#
_entry.id   AF-A0AA35QS74-F1
#
_cell.length_a   1.000
_cell.length_b   1.000
_cell.length_c   1.000
_cell.angle_alpha   90.00
_cell.angle_beta   90.00
_cell.angle_gamma   90.00
#
_symmetry.space_group_name_H-M   'P 1'
#
loop_
_entity.id
_entity.type
_entity.pdbx_description
1 polymer ?
#
loop_
_entity_poly.entity_id
_entity_poly.type
_entity_poly.pdbx_seq_one_letter_code
_entity_poly.pdbx_strand_id
1 'polypeptide(L)'
;MPVPESLWPGTLIPWDPKFMIESLSDSTIYMSYYTVAYLLQGGVVNGSTPGPLGICPEQMTVAVWDYVFFGGDLPTTDIPPESLRKLRREFSYWYPVDLRVSGKDLIPNHLTYFLYNHQAIWPQPGREGAGQEPCRWPNAIRANGHLLLNSEKMSKSTGNFLTLKQSVERFSADGTRLALADAGDGLEDANFVFEMADAGLLRLHSQLEWVKEMLECRDKLRCDPPDNYTYHDRLFANRINHLIQLTDASYHDTMYREALKTGFYDLQAARDSYRDLTAPSGGMNWNLIRRFIEVQALLLCPICPHISEHIWALLGNEGSIMEARWPSLEGEVNETLLKEGDYLLTTAHEFRVRLRKMMDIREKKSSTGKVPPRPEYGVVYVAQEYPPWQKLALTKLRELLNKAENSLPENKVISEVLKKEDLLKTHMKKLMPFVQYIKQSLSVKGTEALDLTLSFDEKLTLLGNLNYLTRSLDLKELWIVNAAEATDPKIREECQPGKPIPVFSETAHKPWLQVTAVNPQACVPYFTVPIPVYHDDTASTVGDRICRTSSVPGNVEIELRRYQKDARSIPVAGDSSGQAKIGARSQFSISDGCLYLSDPENGATSVAVGSHLQYLVNEQ
;
A
#
# COMPACT_ATOMS: atom_id res chain seq x y z
N MET A 1 52.34 5.54 -9.28
CA MET A 1 53.77 5.69 -9.59
C MET A 1 54.49 6.14 -8.33
N PRO A 2 55.76 5.76 -8.08
CA PRO A 2 56.48 6.27 -6.92
C PRO A 2 56.63 7.79 -7.00
N VAL A 3 56.29 8.49 -5.90
CA VAL A 3 56.36 9.97 -5.79
C VAL A 3 57.60 10.35 -4.97
N PRO A 4 58.35 11.41 -5.33
CA PRO A 4 59.47 11.88 -4.52
C PRO A 4 59.04 12.30 -3.12
N GLU A 5 59.88 12.01 -2.11
CA GLU A 5 59.65 12.26 -0.67
C GLU A 5 59.26 13.71 -0.33
N SER A 6 59.70 14.69 -1.13
CA SER A 6 59.54 16.12 -0.83
C SER A 6 58.15 16.71 -1.06
N LEU A 7 57.20 15.94 -1.61
CA LEU A 7 55.94 16.49 -2.13
C LEU A 7 54.68 16.05 -1.36
N TRP A 8 54.66 14.88 -0.70
CA TRP A 8 53.44 14.32 -0.09
C TRP A 8 53.73 13.45 1.16
N PRO A 9 52.81 13.36 2.14
CA PRO A 9 52.89 12.40 3.25
C PRO A 9 52.45 10.99 2.83
N GLY A 10 53.07 9.94 3.40
CA GLY A 10 52.80 8.54 3.04
C GLY A 10 53.87 7.56 3.55
N THR A 11 53.82 6.31 3.07
CA THR A 11 54.76 5.25 3.47
C THR A 11 55.93 5.13 2.49
N LEU A 12 57.17 5.07 3.00
CA LEU A 12 58.38 4.90 2.18
C LEU A 12 58.47 3.48 1.61
N ILE A 13 59.03 3.35 0.40
CA ILE A 13 59.32 2.04 -0.19
C ILE A 13 60.47 1.37 0.59
N PRO A 14 60.30 0.14 1.12
CA PRO A 14 61.24 -0.44 2.07
C PRO A 14 62.62 -0.78 1.45
N TRP A 15 62.71 -0.97 0.13
CA TRP A 15 63.97 -1.23 -0.58
C TRP A 15 64.57 0.00 -1.28
N ASP A 16 63.81 1.11 -1.40
CA ASP A 16 64.30 2.37 -1.97
C ASP A 16 63.63 3.57 -1.29
N PRO A 17 64.14 4.00 -0.11
CA PRO A 17 63.51 5.04 0.71
C PRO A 17 63.45 6.43 0.07
N LYS A 18 64.02 6.63 -1.13
CA LYS A 18 63.90 7.88 -1.90
C LYS A 18 62.49 8.08 -2.45
N PHE A 19 61.73 7.01 -2.54
CA PHE A 19 60.39 6.98 -3.12
C PHE A 19 59.33 6.65 -2.07
N MET A 20 58.18 7.28 -2.24
CA MET A 20 57.00 7.04 -1.41
C MET A 20 55.91 6.32 -2.20
N ILE A 21 55.14 5.49 -1.50
CA ILE A 21 53.97 4.81 -2.04
C ILE A 21 52.84 5.83 -2.20
N GLU A 22 52.23 5.87 -3.37
CA GLU A 22 51.09 6.75 -3.69
C GLU A 22 49.79 6.27 -3.01
N SER A 23 48.90 7.20 -2.66
CA SER A 23 47.67 6.96 -1.89
C SER A 23 46.69 5.96 -2.52
N LEU A 24 46.70 5.78 -3.85
CA LEU A 24 45.86 4.79 -4.53
C LEU A 24 46.47 3.38 -4.51
N SER A 25 47.74 3.25 -4.12
CA SER A 25 48.47 1.97 -4.10
C SER A 25 48.50 1.36 -2.69
N ASP A 26 48.69 2.16 -1.64
CA ASP A 26 48.69 1.70 -0.24
C ASP A 26 47.26 1.46 0.33
N SER A 27 46.23 1.93 -0.35
CA SER A 27 44.83 1.82 0.07
C SER A 27 44.08 0.60 -0.48
N THR A 28 44.77 -0.45 -0.90
CA THR A 28 44.14 -1.55 -1.69
C THR A 28 43.79 -2.79 -0.88
N ILE A 29 44.48 -3.09 0.22
CA ILE A 29 44.24 -4.28 1.06
C ILE A 29 44.12 -3.96 2.56
N TYR A 30 44.07 -2.67 2.92
CA TYR A 30 44.08 -2.22 4.32
C TYR A 30 42.88 -2.71 5.15
N MET A 31 41.85 -3.27 4.52
CA MET A 31 40.73 -3.91 5.20
C MET A 31 41.18 -5.14 5.99
N SER A 32 42.25 -5.82 5.56
CA SER A 32 42.85 -6.92 6.35
C SER A 32 43.43 -6.38 7.67
N TYR A 33 44.02 -5.19 7.65
CA TYR A 33 44.54 -4.53 8.84
C TYR A 33 43.42 -4.15 9.83
N TYR A 34 42.21 -3.81 9.37
CA TYR A 34 41.08 -3.55 10.27
C TYR A 34 40.79 -4.70 11.23
N THR A 35 40.96 -5.95 10.79
CA THR A 35 40.69 -7.15 11.59
C THR A 35 41.59 -7.23 12.84
N VAL A 36 42.78 -6.62 12.79
CA VAL A 36 43.79 -6.71 13.84
C VAL A 36 44.13 -5.36 14.48
N ALA A 37 43.70 -4.25 13.89
CA ALA A 37 44.01 -2.90 14.35
C ALA A 37 43.65 -2.71 15.84
N TYR A 38 42.48 -3.16 16.29
CA TYR A 38 42.07 -2.99 17.68
C TYR A 38 43.00 -3.70 18.69
N LEU A 39 43.70 -4.76 18.26
CA LEU A 39 44.67 -5.51 19.07
C LEU A 39 46.06 -4.88 19.04
N LEU A 40 46.42 -4.21 17.94
CA LEU A 40 47.74 -3.62 17.72
C LEU A 40 47.83 -2.16 18.19
N GLN A 41 46.83 -1.33 17.92
CA GLN A 41 46.82 0.12 18.25
C GLN A 41 45.81 0.49 19.35
N GLY A 42 44.87 -0.38 19.72
CA GLY A 42 43.99 -0.16 20.87
C GLY A 42 43.07 1.08 20.79
N GLY A 43 42.82 1.59 19.59
CA GLY A 43 42.03 2.82 19.38
C GLY A 43 42.84 4.12 19.32
N VAL A 44 44.17 4.06 19.51
CA VAL A 44 45.05 5.21 19.32
C VAL A 44 45.32 5.38 17.81
N VAL A 45 44.75 6.43 17.22
CA VAL A 45 44.69 6.63 15.76
C VAL A 45 46.06 6.71 15.10
N ASN A 46 47.03 7.34 15.76
CA ASN A 46 48.40 7.48 15.25
C ASN A 46 49.31 6.30 15.63
N GLY A 47 48.81 5.30 16.36
CA GLY A 47 49.60 4.15 16.81
C GLY A 47 50.76 4.51 17.76
N SER A 48 50.73 5.67 18.43
CA SER A 48 51.87 6.12 19.25
C SER A 48 52.12 5.28 20.51
N THR A 49 51.18 4.42 20.89
CA THR A 49 51.29 3.51 22.02
C THR A 49 50.95 2.08 21.59
N PRO A 50 51.68 1.06 22.06
CA PRO A 50 51.31 -0.33 21.84
C PRO A 50 49.89 -0.60 22.33
N GLY A 51 49.13 -1.36 21.55
CA GLY A 51 47.76 -1.74 21.87
C GLY A 51 47.65 -2.85 22.92
N PRO A 52 46.46 -3.45 23.07
CA PRO A 52 46.17 -4.44 24.10
C PRO A 52 47.09 -5.67 24.12
N LEU A 53 47.68 -6.04 22.98
CA LEU A 53 48.61 -7.17 22.91
C LEU A 53 50.06 -6.81 23.26
N GLY A 54 50.37 -5.52 23.49
CA GLY A 54 51.71 -5.07 23.84
C GLY A 54 52.75 -5.31 22.74
N ILE A 55 52.31 -5.46 21.48
CA ILE A 55 53.19 -5.69 20.33
C ILE A 55 53.67 -4.33 19.82
N CYS A 56 54.99 -4.13 19.79
CA CYS A 56 55.60 -2.92 19.25
C CYS A 56 55.62 -2.95 17.71
N PRO A 57 55.54 -1.79 17.03
CA PRO A 57 55.57 -1.73 15.56
C PRO A 57 56.76 -2.44 14.93
N GLU A 58 57.93 -2.37 15.57
CA GLU A 58 59.17 -2.97 15.08
C GLU A 58 59.15 -4.51 15.11
N GLN A 59 58.29 -5.10 15.93
CA GLN A 59 58.15 -6.56 16.03
C GLN A 59 57.31 -7.16 14.91
N MET A 60 56.55 -6.33 14.17
CA MET A 60 55.69 -6.75 13.06
C MET A 60 56.49 -6.91 11.77
N THR A 61 57.37 -7.92 11.75
CA THR A 61 58.18 -8.27 10.57
C THR A 61 57.34 -8.94 9.48
N VAL A 62 57.92 -9.10 8.28
CA VAL A 62 57.27 -9.80 7.15
C VAL A 62 56.82 -11.22 7.56
N ALA A 63 57.68 -11.97 8.25
CA ALA A 63 57.34 -13.32 8.71
C ALA A 63 56.17 -13.36 9.71
N VAL A 64 56.03 -12.31 10.54
CA VAL A 64 54.90 -12.17 11.45
C VAL A 64 53.62 -11.88 10.68
N TRP A 65 53.66 -10.98 9.70
CA TRP A 65 52.51 -10.71 8.83
C TRP A 65 52.11 -11.92 7.98
N ASP A 66 53.08 -12.67 7.45
CA ASP A 66 52.84 -13.88 6.67
C ASP A 66 52.11 -14.94 7.51
N TYR A 67 52.52 -15.12 8.77
CA TYR A 67 51.82 -16.02 9.68
C TYR A 67 50.38 -15.57 9.97
N VAL A 68 50.17 -14.27 10.17
CA VAL A 68 48.83 -13.72 10.47
C VAL A 68 47.88 -13.88 9.29
N PHE A 69 48.34 -13.59 8.07
CA PHE A 69 47.47 -13.53 6.88
C PHE A 69 47.47 -14.78 6.01
N PHE A 70 48.53 -15.58 6.01
CA PHE A 70 48.62 -16.76 5.13
C PHE A 70 48.56 -18.07 5.89
N GLY A 71 49.36 -18.27 6.92
CA GLY A 71 49.54 -19.68 7.29
C GLY A 71 50.77 -20.04 8.04
N GLY A 72 50.77 -21.32 8.37
CA GLY A 72 52.00 -22.09 8.51
C GLY A 72 52.58 -22.09 9.90
N ASP A 73 53.89 -22.32 9.92
CA ASP A 73 54.66 -22.45 11.14
C ASP A 73 54.82 -21.10 11.84
N LEU A 74 54.92 -21.14 13.16
CA LEU A 74 55.13 -19.93 13.96
C LEU A 74 56.48 -19.29 13.59
N PRO A 75 56.53 -17.98 13.33
CA PRO A 75 57.77 -17.30 13.01
C PRO A 75 58.64 -17.16 14.28
N THR A 76 59.94 -17.05 14.09
CA THR A 76 60.87 -16.71 15.17
C THR A 76 60.68 -15.24 15.55
N THR A 77 60.05 -14.99 16.71
CA THR A 77 59.78 -13.64 17.23
C THR A 77 59.63 -13.66 18.75
N ASP A 78 59.79 -12.51 19.38
CA ASP A 78 59.55 -12.31 20.83
C ASP A 78 58.06 -12.12 21.16
N ILE A 79 57.19 -12.09 20.13
CA ILE A 79 55.74 -11.99 20.32
C ILE A 79 55.22 -13.33 20.87
N PRO A 80 54.42 -13.33 21.96
CA PRO A 80 53.82 -14.54 22.48
C PRO A 80 53.02 -15.32 21.40
N PRO A 81 53.19 -16.65 21.29
CA PRO A 81 52.47 -17.45 20.29
C PRO A 81 50.95 -17.33 20.38
N GLU A 82 50.42 -17.12 21.59
CA GLU A 82 48.98 -16.89 21.80
C GLU A 82 48.49 -15.60 21.17
N SER A 83 49.26 -14.51 21.27
CA SER A 83 48.97 -13.23 20.62
C SER A 83 48.94 -13.37 19.10
N LEU A 84 49.91 -14.10 18.51
CA LEU A 84 49.94 -14.37 17.07
C LEU A 84 48.72 -15.19 16.61
N ARG A 85 48.37 -16.26 17.36
CA ARG A 85 47.18 -17.06 17.05
C ARG A 85 45.89 -16.23 17.15
N LYS A 86 45.82 -15.29 18.10
CA LYS A 86 44.69 -14.39 18.24
C LYS A 86 44.56 -13.46 17.03
N LEU A 87 45.65 -12.83 16.59
CA LEU A 87 45.67 -12.00 15.38
C LEU A 87 45.21 -12.78 14.14
N ARG A 88 45.76 -13.99 13.95
CA ARG A 88 45.35 -14.89 12.85
C ARG A 88 43.86 -15.23 12.93
N ARG A 89 43.36 -15.57 14.12
CA ARG A 89 41.95 -15.92 14.34
C ARG A 89 41.03 -14.77 13.94
N GLU A 90 41.34 -13.54 14.33
CA GLU A 90 40.53 -12.37 13.98
C GLU A 90 40.48 -12.18 12.46
N PHE A 91 41.64 -12.19 11.78
CA PHE A 91 41.67 -12.11 10.32
C PHE A 91 40.88 -13.25 9.68
N SER A 92 41.11 -14.48 10.14
CA SER A 92 40.47 -15.67 9.56
C SER A 92 38.95 -15.68 9.72
N TYR A 93 38.44 -15.07 10.79
CA TYR A 93 37.02 -14.97 11.10
C TYR A 93 36.33 -13.86 10.30
N TRP A 94 36.93 -12.66 10.24
CA TRP A 94 36.30 -11.48 9.63
C TRP A 94 36.48 -11.39 8.11
N TYR A 95 37.46 -12.08 7.53
CA TYR A 95 37.73 -12.05 6.09
C TYR A 95 37.13 -13.28 5.38
N PRO A 96 36.53 -13.14 4.18
CA PRO A 96 36.67 -12.04 3.22
C PRO A 96 35.85 -10.77 3.50
N VAL A 97 36.11 -9.70 2.75
CA VAL A 97 35.28 -8.48 2.78
C VAL A 97 33.91 -8.79 2.16
N ASP A 98 32.86 -8.80 2.98
CA ASP A 98 31.49 -9.08 2.53
C ASP A 98 30.96 -8.00 1.59
N LEU A 99 31.08 -6.73 1.97
CA LEU A 99 30.58 -5.61 1.20
C LEU A 99 31.54 -4.41 1.25
N ARG A 100 31.88 -3.88 0.07
CA ARG A 100 32.61 -2.63 -0.07
C ARG A 100 31.73 -1.58 -0.77
N VAL A 101 31.39 -0.51 -0.04
CA VAL A 101 30.61 0.64 -0.56
C VAL A 101 31.51 1.79 -0.95
N SER A 102 31.22 2.44 -2.08
CA SER A 102 32.01 3.57 -2.60
C SER A 102 31.25 4.40 -3.65
N GLY A 103 31.69 5.63 -3.90
CA GLY A 103 31.30 6.39 -5.09
C GLY A 103 31.77 5.74 -6.39
N LYS A 104 31.02 5.96 -7.48
CA LYS A 104 31.30 5.44 -8.83
C LYS A 104 32.64 5.91 -9.42
N ASP A 105 33.18 7.02 -8.92
CA ASP A 105 34.48 7.57 -9.31
C ASP A 105 35.66 6.66 -8.97
N LEU A 106 35.50 5.78 -7.96
CA LEU A 106 36.55 4.84 -7.55
C LEU A 106 36.55 3.52 -8.34
N ILE A 107 35.55 3.27 -9.19
CA ILE A 107 35.46 2.06 -10.04
C ILE A 107 36.70 1.91 -10.94
N PRO A 108 37.08 2.90 -11.79
CA PRO A 108 38.17 2.74 -12.73
C PRO A 108 39.58 2.75 -12.09
N ASN A 109 39.69 2.98 -10.77
CA ASN A 109 40.96 3.08 -10.06
C ASN A 109 40.99 2.19 -8.81
N HIS A 110 40.72 2.73 -7.63
CA HIS A 110 40.81 2.08 -6.32
C HIS A 110 40.10 0.73 -6.26
N LEU A 111 38.85 0.64 -6.71
CA LEU A 111 38.09 -0.62 -6.66
C LEU A 111 38.67 -1.68 -7.61
N THR A 112 39.22 -1.25 -8.74
CA THR A 112 39.95 -2.14 -9.65
C THR A 112 41.25 -2.61 -9.00
N TYR A 113 42.04 -1.70 -8.40
CA TYR A 113 43.29 -2.04 -7.71
C TYR A 113 43.05 -2.91 -6.47
N PHE A 114 41.95 -2.68 -5.76
CA PHE A 114 41.46 -3.49 -4.65
C PHE A 114 41.33 -4.96 -5.08
N LEU A 115 40.67 -5.23 -6.21
CA LEU A 115 40.56 -6.60 -6.74
C LEU A 115 41.91 -7.19 -7.16
N TYR A 116 42.72 -6.44 -7.91
CA TYR A 116 44.04 -6.90 -8.36
C TYR A 116 44.95 -7.28 -7.19
N ASN A 117 45.02 -6.43 -6.16
CA ASN A 117 45.89 -6.69 -5.01
C ASN A 117 45.36 -7.85 -4.15
N HIS A 118 44.04 -7.99 -3.98
CA HIS A 118 43.49 -9.16 -3.28
C HIS A 118 43.83 -10.47 -4.01
N GLN A 119 43.73 -10.48 -5.34
CA GLN A 119 44.11 -11.65 -6.13
C GLN A 119 45.61 -11.93 -6.07
N ALA A 120 46.46 -10.90 -6.06
CA ALA A 120 47.91 -11.05 -6.04
C ALA A 120 48.43 -11.55 -4.68
N ILE A 121 47.86 -11.06 -3.57
CA ILE A 121 48.26 -11.41 -2.22
C ILE A 121 47.67 -12.75 -1.79
N TRP A 122 46.37 -12.99 -2.03
CA TRP A 122 45.68 -14.23 -1.67
C TRP A 122 45.16 -14.96 -2.91
N PRO A 123 46.02 -15.73 -3.63
CA PRO A 123 45.59 -16.45 -4.82
C PRO A 123 44.55 -17.55 -4.49
N GLN A 124 43.61 -17.79 -5.41
CA GLN A 124 42.53 -18.77 -5.23
C GLN A 124 43.07 -20.21 -5.06
N PRO A 125 42.50 -21.01 -4.14
CA PRO A 125 42.86 -22.42 -3.94
C PRO A 125 42.82 -23.21 -5.26
N GLY A 126 43.89 -23.96 -5.56
CA GLY A 126 44.02 -24.74 -6.80
C GLY A 126 44.74 -24.04 -7.96
N ARG A 127 45.15 -22.77 -7.82
CA ARG A 127 46.15 -22.15 -8.71
C ARG A 127 47.57 -22.42 -8.19
N GLU A 128 48.57 -22.40 -9.08
CA GLU A 128 49.99 -22.50 -8.67
C GLU A 128 50.31 -21.43 -7.61
N GLY A 129 50.84 -21.87 -6.47
CA GLY A 129 51.14 -21.01 -5.31
C GLY A 129 49.99 -20.80 -4.32
N ALA A 130 48.78 -21.32 -4.60
CA ALA A 130 47.67 -21.24 -3.65
C ALA A 130 47.73 -22.37 -2.61
N GLY A 131 47.73 -21.99 -1.34
CA GLY A 131 47.66 -22.93 -0.21
C GLY A 131 46.28 -23.60 -0.06
N GLN A 132 46.08 -24.29 1.07
CA GLN A 132 44.81 -24.95 1.41
C GLN A 132 43.80 -24.00 2.10
N GLU A 133 44.14 -22.72 2.26
CA GLU A 133 43.29 -21.72 2.91
C GLU A 133 42.04 -21.39 2.07
N PRO A 134 40.91 -20.98 2.68
CA PRO A 134 39.72 -20.55 1.96
C PRO A 134 39.97 -19.28 1.13
N CYS A 135 39.13 -19.05 0.12
CA CYS A 135 39.18 -17.86 -0.72
C CYS A 135 39.01 -16.59 0.14
N ARG A 136 39.95 -15.65 0.02
CA ARG A 136 39.95 -14.36 0.74
C ARG A 136 39.57 -13.17 -0.15
N TRP A 137 38.98 -13.44 -1.31
CA TRP A 137 38.59 -12.39 -2.26
C TRP A 137 37.33 -11.66 -1.79
N PRO A 138 37.17 -10.38 -2.13
CA PRO A 138 35.95 -9.62 -1.79
C PRO A 138 34.68 -10.25 -2.39
N ASN A 139 33.60 -10.27 -1.61
CA ASN A 139 32.33 -10.89 -2.02
C ASN A 139 31.47 -9.92 -2.86
N ALA A 140 31.28 -8.68 -2.40
CA ALA A 140 30.45 -7.70 -3.08
C ALA A 140 31.02 -6.28 -3.05
N ILE A 141 30.75 -5.53 -4.12
CA ILE A 141 31.03 -4.10 -4.25
C ILE A 141 29.74 -3.39 -4.64
N ARG A 142 29.35 -2.35 -3.89
CA ARG A 142 28.20 -1.50 -4.20
C ARG A 142 28.68 -0.09 -4.48
N ALA A 143 28.47 0.38 -5.71
CA ALA A 143 28.81 1.74 -6.10
C ALA A 143 27.57 2.65 -6.10
N ASN A 144 27.72 3.89 -5.63
CA ASN A 144 26.69 4.92 -5.66
C ASN A 144 27.11 6.14 -6.49
N GLY A 145 26.14 6.93 -6.96
CA GLY A 145 26.41 8.22 -7.60
C GLY A 145 27.01 9.26 -6.66
N HIS A 146 27.38 10.42 -7.20
CA HIS A 146 27.81 11.55 -6.38
C HIS A 146 26.61 12.18 -5.68
N LEU A 147 26.84 12.81 -4.54
CA LEU A 147 25.79 13.52 -3.81
C LEU A 147 25.66 14.95 -4.33
N LEU A 148 24.45 15.31 -4.77
CA LEU A 148 24.01 16.67 -5.05
C LEU A 148 23.37 17.28 -3.80
N LEU A 149 23.33 18.60 -3.74
CA LEU A 149 22.72 19.38 -2.68
C LEU A 149 21.70 20.34 -3.28
N ASN A 150 20.42 20.14 -2.98
CA ASN A 150 19.29 20.85 -3.58
C ASN A 150 19.33 20.85 -5.12
N SER A 151 19.62 19.68 -5.71
CA SER A 151 19.75 19.45 -7.16
C SER A 151 20.93 20.13 -7.83
N GLU A 152 21.86 20.70 -7.07
CA GLU A 152 23.06 21.35 -7.56
C GLU A 152 24.33 20.63 -7.09
N LYS A 153 25.42 20.79 -7.84
CA LYS A 153 26.72 20.22 -7.46
C LYS A 153 27.26 20.92 -6.23
N MET A 154 27.67 20.14 -5.23
CA MET A 154 28.33 20.69 -4.05
C MET A 154 29.65 21.36 -4.42
N SER A 155 29.77 22.65 -4.12
CA SER A 155 31.00 23.41 -4.29
C SER A 155 31.16 24.46 -3.22
N LYS A 156 32.37 24.52 -2.64
CA LYS A 156 32.74 25.58 -1.69
C LYS A 156 32.71 26.97 -2.34
N SER A 157 32.98 27.07 -3.64
CA SER A 157 33.05 28.36 -4.34
C SER A 157 31.67 28.97 -4.64
N THR A 158 30.64 28.14 -4.82
CA THR A 158 29.26 28.60 -5.07
C THR A 158 28.50 28.86 -3.77
N GLY A 159 29.10 28.53 -2.62
CA GLY A 159 28.43 28.58 -1.31
C GLY A 159 27.48 27.39 -1.07
N ASN A 160 27.26 26.54 -2.07
CA ASN A 160 26.41 25.35 -1.95
C ASN A 160 27.25 24.17 -1.44
N PHE A 161 27.55 24.17 -0.14
CA PHE A 161 28.34 23.13 0.51
C PHE A 161 27.85 22.92 1.94
N LEU A 162 27.73 21.66 2.35
CA LEU A 162 27.30 21.31 3.71
C LEU A 162 28.23 20.23 4.27
N THR A 163 28.87 20.53 5.41
CA THR A 163 29.67 19.54 6.13
C THR A 163 28.77 18.63 6.98
N LEU A 164 29.26 17.43 7.33
CA LEU A 164 28.56 16.50 8.23
C LEU A 164 28.18 17.15 9.57
N LYS A 165 29.09 17.94 10.16
CA LYS A 165 28.82 18.62 11.43
C LYS A 165 27.66 19.61 11.28
N GLN A 166 27.69 20.43 10.23
CA GLN A 166 26.63 21.40 9.95
C GLN A 166 25.29 20.73 9.62
N SER A 167 25.30 19.59 8.91
CA SER A 167 24.05 18.86 8.63
C SER A 167 23.43 18.30 9.90
N VAL A 168 24.23 17.71 10.78
CA VAL A 168 23.76 17.18 12.08
C VAL A 168 23.26 18.30 13.00
N GLU A 169 23.96 19.43 13.07
CA GLU A 169 23.52 20.59 13.88
C GLU A 169 22.20 21.18 13.35
N ARG A 170 21.98 21.15 12.03
CA ARG A 170 20.78 21.71 11.41
C ARG A 170 19.57 20.78 11.45
N PHE A 171 19.76 19.49 11.14
CA PHE A 171 18.66 18.55 10.91
C PHE A 171 18.62 17.41 11.93
N SER A 172 19.49 17.42 12.96
CA SER A 172 19.81 16.27 13.83
C SER A 172 20.49 15.12 13.08
N ALA A 173 21.03 14.16 13.83
CA ALA A 173 21.62 12.95 13.25
C ALA A 173 20.57 12.11 12.51
N ASP A 174 19.41 11.87 13.13
CA ASP A 174 18.35 11.04 12.55
C ASP A 174 17.68 11.73 11.35
N GLY A 175 17.42 13.04 11.41
CA GLY A 175 16.88 13.77 10.26
C GLY A 175 17.85 13.83 9.08
N THR A 176 19.16 13.99 9.34
CA THR A 176 20.19 13.89 8.29
C THR A 176 20.22 12.49 7.67
N ARG A 177 20.22 11.43 8.48
CA ARG A 177 20.26 10.03 8.00
C ARG A 177 19.00 9.66 7.22
N LEU A 178 17.83 10.12 7.66
CA LEU A 178 16.56 9.94 6.96
C LEU A 178 16.60 10.54 5.56
N ALA A 179 17.07 11.80 5.44
CA ALA A 179 17.21 12.45 4.14
C ALA A 179 18.28 11.80 3.26
N LEU A 180 19.37 11.27 3.84
CA LEU A 180 20.38 10.52 3.09
C LEU A 180 19.85 9.18 2.57
N ALA A 181 18.97 8.50 3.32
CA ALA A 181 18.32 7.27 2.85
C ALA A 181 17.36 7.55 1.67
N ASP A 182 16.68 8.71 1.65
CA ASP A 182 15.81 9.10 0.53
C ASP A 182 16.58 9.64 -0.70
N ALA A 183 17.84 10.04 -0.53
CA ALA A 183 18.62 10.77 -1.52
C ALA A 183 18.82 10.00 -2.85
N GLY A 184 18.99 8.68 -2.79
CA GLY A 184 19.10 7.82 -3.96
C GLY A 184 19.95 6.57 -3.75
N ASP A 185 19.51 5.44 -4.30
CA ASP A 185 20.14 4.14 -4.10
C ASP A 185 21.04 3.68 -5.26
N GLY A 186 20.95 4.32 -6.42
CA GLY A 186 21.60 3.85 -7.66
C GLY A 186 22.98 4.43 -7.95
N LEU A 187 23.45 4.16 -9.18
CA LEU A 187 24.66 4.77 -9.77
C LEU A 187 24.43 6.21 -10.25
N GLU A 188 23.18 6.58 -10.46
CA GLU A 188 22.78 7.97 -10.71
C GLU A 188 23.09 8.84 -9.50
N ASP A 189 23.36 10.12 -9.74
CA ASP A 189 23.70 11.04 -8.65
C ASP A 189 22.53 11.17 -7.67
N ALA A 190 22.82 10.94 -6.39
CA ALA A 190 21.87 11.08 -5.30
C ALA A 190 21.65 12.56 -4.99
N ASN A 191 20.51 12.91 -4.39
CA ASN A 191 20.18 14.31 -4.11
C ASN A 191 19.74 14.53 -2.66
N PHE A 192 20.51 15.30 -1.91
CA PHE A 192 20.12 15.74 -0.57
C PHE A 192 19.31 17.04 -0.67
N VAL A 193 18.05 17.00 -0.27
CA VAL A 193 17.11 18.13 -0.38
C VAL A 193 16.73 18.63 1.02
N PHE A 194 16.91 19.93 1.29
CA PHE A 194 16.65 20.54 2.60
C PHE A 194 15.19 20.46 3.01
N GLU A 195 14.27 20.73 2.08
CA GLU A 195 12.84 20.65 2.34
C GLU A 195 12.43 19.23 2.76
N MET A 196 13.08 18.20 2.20
CA MET A 196 12.82 16.81 2.59
C MET A 196 13.38 16.50 3.98
N ALA A 197 14.58 16.98 4.30
CA ALA A 197 15.17 16.82 5.63
C ALA A 197 14.31 17.49 6.72
N ASP A 198 13.83 18.71 6.47
CA ASP A 198 12.93 19.44 7.39
C ASP A 198 11.58 18.72 7.55
N ALA A 199 10.97 18.28 6.44
CA ALA A 199 9.72 17.51 6.47
C ALA A 199 9.88 16.16 7.19
N GLY A 200 11.01 15.49 6.99
CA GLY A 200 11.37 14.25 7.65
C GLY A 200 11.52 14.42 9.16
N LEU A 201 12.22 15.48 9.60
CA LEU A 201 12.37 15.81 11.02
C LEU A 201 11.01 16.08 11.68
N LEU A 202 10.15 16.87 11.04
CA LEU A 202 8.80 17.16 11.53
C LEU A 202 7.95 15.88 11.66
N ARG A 203 8.10 14.96 10.70
CA ARG A 203 7.40 13.67 10.70
C ARG A 203 7.89 12.73 11.80
N LEU A 204 9.20 12.68 12.03
CA LEU A 204 9.79 11.93 13.16
C LEU A 204 9.28 12.47 14.50
N HIS A 205 9.25 13.79 14.66
CA HIS A 205 8.72 14.42 15.88
C HIS A 205 7.22 14.13 16.07
N SER A 206 6.41 14.30 15.02
CA SER A 206 4.98 14.00 15.05
C SER A 206 4.71 12.52 15.36
N GLN A 207 5.55 11.61 14.85
CA GLN A 207 5.46 10.19 15.16
C GLN A 207 5.74 9.92 16.64
N LEU A 208 6.78 10.54 17.21
CA LEU A 208 7.12 10.38 18.62
C LEU A 208 6.00 10.90 19.53
N GLU A 209 5.44 12.08 19.24
CA GLU A 209 4.33 12.64 20.01
C GLU A 209 3.07 11.76 19.90
N TRP A 210 2.78 11.24 18.69
CA TRP A 210 1.69 10.29 18.50
C TRP A 210 1.88 9.00 19.32
N VAL A 211 3.11 8.46 19.39
CA VAL A 211 3.41 7.28 20.23
C VAL A 211 3.11 7.56 21.71
N LYS A 212 3.52 8.73 22.22
CA LYS A 212 3.22 9.14 23.60
C LYS A 212 1.72 9.25 23.84
N GLU A 213 0.98 9.88 22.92
CA GLU A 213 -0.47 9.99 23.00
C GLU A 213 -1.15 8.61 23.04
N MET A 214 -0.72 7.66 22.20
CA MET A 214 -1.27 6.31 22.19
C MET A 214 -0.99 5.55 23.50
N LEU A 215 0.17 5.76 24.12
CA LEU A 215 0.50 5.18 25.41
C LEU A 215 -0.40 5.76 26.54
N GLU A 216 -0.66 7.06 26.52
CA GLU A 216 -1.54 7.72 27.49
C GLU A 216 -3.01 7.33 27.32
N CYS A 217 -3.48 7.15 26.07
CA CYS A 217 -4.86 6.81 25.77
C CYS A 217 -5.11 5.31 25.59
N ARG A 218 -4.15 4.44 25.98
CA ARG A 218 -4.24 2.98 25.78
C ARG A 218 -5.56 2.37 26.31
N ASP A 219 -6.05 2.88 27.44
CA ASP A 219 -7.24 2.34 28.12
C ASP A 219 -8.55 2.72 27.39
N LYS A 220 -8.50 3.65 26.43
CA LYS A 220 -9.64 4.06 25.59
C LYS A 220 -9.74 3.25 24.30
N LEU A 221 -8.71 2.47 23.96
CA LEU A 221 -8.65 1.67 22.75
C LEU A 221 -9.24 0.28 23.00
N ARG A 222 -9.70 -0.37 21.94
CA ARG A 222 -10.14 -1.78 22.05
C ARG A 222 -8.95 -2.67 22.37
N CYS A 223 -9.18 -3.76 23.10
CA CYS A 223 -8.15 -4.74 23.44
C CYS A 223 -8.64 -6.15 23.15
N ASP A 224 -9.09 -6.38 21.92
CA ASP A 224 -9.58 -7.67 21.47
C ASP A 224 -8.41 -8.61 21.14
N PRO A 225 -8.52 -9.92 21.44
CA PRO A 225 -7.54 -10.92 21.01
C PRO A 225 -7.63 -11.19 19.50
N PRO A 226 -6.59 -11.79 18.88
CA PRO A 226 -6.56 -12.10 17.44
C PRO A 226 -7.78 -12.84 16.89
N ASP A 227 -8.35 -13.76 17.67
CA ASP A 227 -9.54 -14.53 17.29
C ASP A 227 -10.79 -13.66 17.09
N ASN A 228 -10.84 -12.51 17.75
CA ASN A 228 -11.94 -11.54 17.69
C ASN A 228 -11.61 -10.31 16.84
N TYR A 229 -10.55 -10.36 16.03
CA TYR A 229 -10.21 -9.27 15.13
C TYR A 229 -11.34 -9.01 14.13
N THR A 230 -11.73 -7.74 14.04
CA THR A 230 -12.65 -7.26 13.00
C THR A 230 -12.01 -7.41 11.62
N TYR A 231 -12.82 -7.25 10.56
CA TYR A 231 -12.32 -7.21 9.20
C TYR A 231 -11.15 -6.21 9.03
N HIS A 232 -11.28 -5.01 9.59
CA HIS A 232 -10.25 -3.97 9.51
C HIS A 232 -8.99 -4.31 10.31
N ASP A 233 -9.14 -4.95 11.47
CA ASP A 233 -8.03 -5.41 12.31
C ASP A 233 -7.20 -6.44 11.53
N ARG A 234 -7.87 -7.44 10.91
CA ARG A 234 -7.21 -8.45 10.08
C ARG A 234 -6.52 -7.83 8.86
N LEU A 235 -7.18 -6.88 8.19
CA LEU A 235 -6.60 -6.18 7.04
C LEU A 235 -5.33 -5.41 7.44
N PHE A 236 -5.36 -4.69 8.57
CA PHE A 236 -4.21 -3.93 9.04
C PHE A 236 -3.06 -4.84 9.49
N ALA A 237 -3.34 -5.89 10.26
CA ALA A 237 -2.34 -6.88 10.65
C ALA A 237 -1.66 -7.53 9.44
N ASN A 238 -2.44 -7.89 8.42
CA ASN A 238 -1.96 -8.44 7.18
C ASN A 238 -1.10 -7.43 6.38
N ARG A 239 -1.49 -6.15 6.38
CA ARG A 239 -0.70 -5.07 5.76
C ARG A 239 0.64 -4.86 6.45
N ILE A 240 0.69 -4.95 7.79
CA ILE A 240 1.95 -4.90 8.54
C ILE A 240 2.87 -6.04 8.11
N ASN A 241 2.38 -7.28 8.05
CA ASN A 241 3.17 -8.43 7.59
C ASN A 241 3.73 -8.22 6.17
N HIS A 242 2.89 -7.76 5.24
CA HIS A 242 3.31 -7.49 3.87
C HIS A 242 4.39 -6.41 3.80
N LEU A 243 4.24 -5.32 4.56
CA LEU A 243 5.23 -4.25 4.58
C LEU A 243 6.55 -4.69 5.24
N ILE A 244 6.52 -5.56 6.25
CA ILE A 244 7.74 -6.19 6.79
C ILE A 244 8.49 -6.94 5.69
N GLN A 245 7.79 -7.76 4.89
CA GLN A 245 8.42 -8.52 3.79
C GLN A 245 9.03 -7.62 2.72
N LEU A 246 8.31 -6.57 2.31
CA LEU A 246 8.80 -5.63 1.32
C LEU A 246 10.01 -4.83 1.82
N THR A 247 9.99 -4.40 3.09
CA THR A 247 11.10 -3.69 3.71
C THR A 247 12.33 -4.58 3.89
N ASP A 248 12.13 -5.85 4.29
CA ASP A 248 13.21 -6.84 4.39
C ASP A 248 13.91 -7.06 3.04
N ALA A 249 13.13 -7.31 1.98
CA ALA A 249 13.66 -7.43 0.62
C ALA A 249 14.41 -6.17 0.18
N SER A 250 13.87 -4.98 0.48
CA SER A 250 14.52 -3.71 0.13
C SER A 250 15.86 -3.52 0.86
N TYR A 251 15.95 -3.89 2.14
CA TYR A 251 17.22 -3.85 2.87
C TYR A 251 18.22 -4.89 2.33
N HIS A 252 17.77 -6.09 2.00
CA HIS A 252 18.60 -7.13 1.39
C HIS A 252 19.22 -6.66 0.07
N ASP A 253 18.41 -6.03 -0.79
CA ASP A 253 18.84 -5.48 -2.08
C ASP A 253 19.56 -4.14 -1.95
N THR A 254 19.75 -3.63 -0.73
CA THR A 254 20.38 -2.34 -0.41
C THR A 254 19.68 -1.13 -1.06
N MET A 255 18.36 -1.21 -1.22
CA MET A 255 17.49 -0.14 -1.72
C MET A 255 16.90 0.63 -0.53
N TYR A 256 17.69 1.52 0.08
CA TYR A 256 17.34 2.20 1.31
C TYR A 256 16.20 3.21 1.17
N ARG A 257 16.01 3.80 -0.02
CA ARG A 257 14.88 4.67 -0.32
C ARG A 257 13.56 3.89 -0.35
N GLU A 258 13.55 2.73 -0.99
CA GLU A 258 12.37 1.85 -1.01
C GLU A 258 12.13 1.20 0.37
N ALA A 259 13.20 0.87 1.11
CA ALA A 259 13.09 0.42 2.49
C ALA A 259 12.47 1.51 3.38
N LEU A 260 12.85 2.77 3.20
CA LEU A 260 12.25 3.90 3.91
C LEU A 260 10.79 4.12 3.50
N LYS A 261 10.48 4.02 2.20
CA LYS A 261 9.11 4.11 1.69
C LYS A 261 8.20 3.07 2.33
N THR A 262 8.58 1.79 2.26
CA THR A 262 7.77 0.68 2.76
C THR A 262 7.74 0.62 4.30
N GLY A 263 8.92 0.77 4.94
CA GLY A 263 9.12 0.59 6.38
C GLY A 263 8.74 1.80 7.23
N PHE A 264 8.48 2.95 6.62
CA PHE A 264 8.08 4.16 7.34
C PHE A 264 6.84 4.82 6.73
N TYR A 265 6.90 5.27 5.48
CA TYR A 265 5.81 6.06 4.88
C TYR A 265 4.54 5.24 4.62
N ASP A 266 4.67 4.07 3.98
CA ASP A 266 3.53 3.20 3.67
C ASP A 266 2.96 2.56 4.94
N LEU A 267 3.81 2.26 5.93
CA LEU A 267 3.36 1.82 7.25
C LEU A 267 2.53 2.90 7.96
N GLN A 268 2.96 4.16 7.94
CA GLN A 268 2.16 5.27 8.46
C GLN A 268 0.83 5.44 7.69
N ALA A 269 0.86 5.32 6.36
CA ALA A 269 -0.36 5.38 5.55
C ALA A 269 -1.34 4.24 5.86
N ALA A 270 -0.83 3.03 6.11
CA ALA A 270 -1.62 1.88 6.54
C ALA A 270 -2.28 2.13 7.91
N ARG A 271 -1.53 2.70 8.87
CA ARG A 271 -2.06 3.10 10.18
C ARG A 271 -3.16 4.16 10.03
N ASP A 272 -2.92 5.20 9.26
CA ASP A 272 -3.88 6.31 9.08
C ASP A 272 -5.16 5.80 8.43
N SER A 273 -5.04 4.92 7.44
CA SER A 273 -6.18 4.24 6.81
C SER A 273 -6.94 3.38 7.82
N TYR A 274 -6.23 2.61 8.66
CA TYR A 274 -6.84 1.79 9.70
C TYR A 274 -7.60 2.62 10.74
N ARG A 275 -7.05 3.76 11.17
CA ARG A 275 -7.73 4.73 12.04
C ARG A 275 -9.05 5.19 11.43
N ASP A 276 -9.02 5.61 10.17
CA ASP A 276 -10.19 6.18 9.50
C ASP A 276 -11.27 5.11 9.25
N LEU A 277 -10.87 3.89 8.91
CA LEU A 277 -11.77 2.76 8.70
C LEU A 277 -12.42 2.25 9.99
N THR A 278 -11.72 2.32 11.12
CA THR A 278 -12.22 1.83 12.41
C THR A 278 -12.94 2.88 13.25
N ALA A 279 -12.80 4.17 12.95
CA ALA A 279 -13.53 5.25 13.64
C ALA A 279 -15.05 5.01 13.72
N PRO A 280 -15.72 4.47 12.67
CA PRO A 280 -17.13 4.08 12.73
C PRO A 280 -17.47 2.88 13.61
N SER A 281 -16.49 2.01 13.88
CA SER A 281 -16.67 0.60 14.28
C SER A 281 -16.04 0.30 15.64
N GLY A 282 -16.03 1.28 16.55
CA GLY A 282 -15.48 1.12 17.90
C GLY A 282 -14.01 1.46 18.06
N GLY A 283 -13.35 1.98 17.01
CA GLY A 283 -11.98 2.49 17.07
C GLY A 283 -10.89 1.42 16.90
N MET A 284 -9.63 1.87 17.05
CA MET A 284 -8.44 1.05 16.86
C MET A 284 -8.23 0.06 18.02
N ASN A 285 -7.58 -1.06 17.72
CA ASN A 285 -7.18 -2.07 18.71
C ASN A 285 -5.75 -1.79 19.21
N TRP A 286 -5.57 -1.71 20.53
CA TRP A 286 -4.30 -1.44 21.20
C TRP A 286 -3.22 -2.48 20.88
N ASN A 287 -3.54 -3.77 20.84
CA ASN A 287 -2.55 -4.83 20.57
C ASN A 287 -1.94 -4.64 19.18
N LEU A 288 -2.76 -4.29 18.18
CA LEU A 288 -2.30 -3.98 16.84
C LEU A 288 -1.53 -2.66 16.75
N ILE A 289 -1.96 -1.63 17.48
CA ILE A 289 -1.24 -0.36 17.54
C ILE A 289 0.13 -0.51 18.21
N ARG A 290 0.21 -1.23 19.34
CA ARG A 290 1.48 -1.55 20.00
C ARG A 290 2.41 -2.31 19.05
N ARG A 291 1.88 -3.34 18.38
CA ARG A 291 2.63 -4.10 17.37
C ARG A 291 3.13 -3.22 16.22
N PHE A 292 2.28 -2.34 15.70
CA PHE A 292 2.66 -1.37 14.67
C PHE A 292 3.81 -0.47 15.14
N ILE A 293 3.74 0.09 16.36
CA ILE A 293 4.79 0.96 16.91
C ILE A 293 6.10 0.19 17.03
N GLU A 294 6.05 -1.03 17.56
CA GLU A 294 7.21 -1.90 17.73
C GLU A 294 7.86 -2.26 16.38
N VAL A 295 7.06 -2.73 15.42
CA VAL A 295 7.54 -3.05 14.06
C VAL A 295 8.14 -1.82 13.40
N GLN A 296 7.47 -0.67 13.45
CA GLN A 296 7.99 0.55 12.82
C GLN A 296 9.31 1.00 13.45
N ALA A 297 9.46 0.90 14.78
CA ALA A 297 10.72 1.23 15.45
C ALA A 297 11.86 0.31 14.99
N LEU A 298 11.61 -0.99 14.87
CA LEU A 298 12.59 -1.97 14.40
C LEU A 298 12.99 -1.73 12.94
N LEU A 299 12.01 -1.54 12.04
CA LEU A 299 12.26 -1.30 10.62
C LEU A 299 12.98 0.03 10.36
N LEU A 300 12.72 1.05 11.19
CA LEU A 300 13.36 2.36 11.06
C LEU A 300 14.76 2.42 11.69
N CYS A 301 15.08 1.52 12.63
CA CYS A 301 16.32 1.55 13.41
C CYS A 301 17.61 1.65 12.58
N PRO A 302 17.77 0.93 11.44
CA PRO A 302 18.97 1.07 10.61
C PRO A 302 19.17 2.50 10.06
N ILE A 303 18.09 3.27 9.89
CA ILE A 303 18.11 4.63 9.35
C ILE A 303 18.13 5.66 10.47
N CYS A 304 17.20 5.59 11.43
CA CYS A 304 17.07 6.53 12.54
C CYS A 304 17.20 5.81 13.91
N PRO A 305 18.41 5.39 14.30
CA PRO A 305 18.58 4.56 15.48
C PRO A 305 18.24 5.26 16.80
N HIS A 306 18.44 6.58 16.91
CA HIS A 306 18.29 7.27 18.21
C HIS A 306 16.82 7.41 18.61
N ILE A 307 15.96 7.79 17.66
CA ILE A 307 14.51 7.86 17.90
C ILE A 307 13.91 6.46 18.04
N SER A 308 14.38 5.47 17.29
CA SER A 308 13.95 4.07 17.44
C SER A 308 14.29 3.52 18.82
N GLU A 309 15.50 3.75 19.33
CA GLU A 309 15.91 3.38 20.70
C GLU A 309 15.01 4.07 21.75
N HIS A 310 14.71 5.36 21.55
CA HIS A 310 13.84 6.09 22.47
C HIS A 310 12.40 5.54 22.47
N ILE A 311 11.83 5.24 21.30
CA ILE A 311 10.50 4.63 21.19
C ILE A 311 10.49 3.22 21.80
N TRP A 312 11.54 2.43 21.58
CA TRP A 312 11.70 1.10 22.17
C TRP A 312 11.65 1.13 23.71
N ALA A 313 12.37 2.08 24.31
CA ALA A 313 12.34 2.31 25.75
C ALA A 313 10.97 2.80 26.25
N LEU A 314 10.28 3.68 25.49
CA LEU A 314 8.94 4.15 25.83
C LEU A 314 7.88 3.04 25.83
N LEU A 315 8.04 2.02 24.99
CA LEU A 315 7.18 0.83 25.00
C LEU A 315 7.41 -0.08 26.22
N GLY A 316 8.45 0.19 27.02
CA GLY A 316 8.84 -0.60 28.17
C GLY A 316 9.57 -1.90 27.81
N ASN A 317 10.15 -1.99 26.61
CA ASN A 317 10.93 -3.15 26.21
C ASN A 317 12.27 -3.17 26.95
N GLU A 318 12.75 -4.38 27.28
CA GLU A 318 14.04 -4.57 27.95
C GLU A 318 15.21 -4.55 26.94
N GLY A 319 16.38 -4.10 27.40
CA GLY A 319 17.59 -4.02 26.57
C GLY A 319 17.55 -2.89 25.54
N SER A 320 18.63 -2.80 24.75
CA SER A 320 18.73 -1.85 23.64
C SER A 320 18.10 -2.44 22.38
N ILE A 321 17.47 -1.60 21.55
CA ILE A 321 16.95 -2.01 20.24
C ILE A 321 18.07 -2.54 19.32
N MET A 322 19.32 -2.16 19.59
CA MET A 322 20.50 -2.65 18.85
C MET A 322 20.71 -4.16 19.00
N GLU A 323 20.17 -4.77 20.04
CA GLU A 323 20.21 -6.22 20.30
C GLU A 323 18.91 -6.92 19.88
N ALA A 324 17.91 -6.16 19.43
CA ALA A 324 16.63 -6.70 19.01
C ALA A 324 16.75 -7.45 17.68
N ARG A 325 15.87 -8.44 17.49
CA ARG A 325 15.77 -9.19 16.24
C ARG A 325 14.91 -8.42 15.23
N TRP A 326 15.14 -8.71 13.96
CA TRP A 326 14.25 -8.27 12.88
C TRP A 326 12.79 -8.72 13.17
N PRO A 327 11.77 -7.89 12.89
CA PRO A 327 10.39 -8.21 13.22
C PRO A 327 9.91 -9.47 12.49
N SER A 328 9.32 -10.40 13.24
CA SER A 328 8.76 -11.63 12.71
C SER A 328 7.35 -11.45 12.13
N LEU A 329 7.01 -12.25 11.12
CA LEU A 329 5.68 -12.31 10.56
C LEU A 329 4.73 -13.08 11.49
N GLU A 330 3.56 -12.52 11.79
CA GLU A 330 2.48 -13.22 12.50
C GLU A 330 1.50 -13.77 11.46
N GLY A 331 1.82 -14.92 10.88
CA GLY A 331 1.04 -15.58 9.84
C GLY A 331 1.45 -15.20 8.41
N GLU A 332 0.88 -15.93 7.45
CA GLU A 332 1.12 -15.70 6.02
C GLU A 332 0.37 -14.46 5.52
N VAL A 333 0.96 -13.80 4.52
CA VAL A 333 0.34 -12.65 3.87
C VAL A 333 -0.81 -13.13 2.98
N ASN A 334 -2.02 -12.67 3.28
CA ASN A 334 -3.19 -12.93 2.47
C ASN A 334 -3.34 -11.87 1.37
N GLU A 335 -2.88 -12.20 0.16
CA GLU A 335 -2.96 -11.34 -1.02
C GLU A 335 -4.37 -10.90 -1.38
N THR A 336 -5.36 -11.79 -1.22
CA THR A 336 -6.77 -11.48 -1.53
C THR A 336 -7.30 -10.38 -0.61
N LEU A 337 -6.98 -10.44 0.68
CA LEU A 337 -7.38 -9.43 1.66
C LEU A 337 -6.71 -8.08 1.40
N LEU A 338 -5.43 -8.06 0.98
CA LEU A 338 -4.76 -6.80 0.60
C LEU A 338 -5.46 -6.15 -0.60
N LYS A 339 -5.78 -6.95 -1.63
CA LYS A 339 -6.49 -6.49 -2.83
C LYS A 339 -7.88 -5.94 -2.50
N GLU A 340 -8.61 -6.62 -1.62
CA GLU A 340 -9.92 -6.17 -1.13
C GLU A 340 -9.81 -4.81 -0.42
N GLY A 341 -8.81 -4.65 0.46
CA GLY A 341 -8.53 -3.39 1.15
C GLY A 341 -8.12 -2.25 0.21
N ASP A 342 -7.24 -2.53 -0.75
CA ASP A 342 -6.77 -1.54 -1.74
C ASP A 342 -7.91 -1.09 -2.65
N TYR A 343 -8.78 -2.03 -3.04
CA TYR A 343 -10.02 -1.74 -3.75
C TYR A 343 -10.91 -0.79 -2.93
N LEU A 344 -11.18 -1.11 -1.66
CA LEU A 344 -12.03 -0.30 -0.79
C LEU A 344 -11.52 1.15 -0.68
N LEU A 345 -10.22 1.34 -0.43
CA LEU A 345 -9.62 2.67 -0.29
C LEU A 345 -9.65 3.46 -1.61
N THR A 346 -9.34 2.79 -2.72
CA THR A 346 -9.37 3.40 -4.06
C THR A 346 -10.80 3.82 -4.43
N THR A 347 -11.77 2.94 -4.22
CA THR A 347 -13.18 3.21 -4.49
C THR A 347 -13.71 4.35 -3.61
N ALA A 348 -13.39 4.38 -2.32
CA ALA A 348 -13.76 5.48 -1.44
C ALA A 348 -13.19 6.83 -1.93
N HIS A 349 -11.93 6.84 -2.40
CA HIS A 349 -11.33 8.04 -3.00
C HIS A 349 -12.06 8.46 -4.29
N GLU A 350 -12.33 7.52 -5.20
CA GLU A 350 -13.06 7.79 -6.44
C GLU A 350 -14.46 8.36 -6.18
N PHE A 351 -15.16 7.86 -5.17
CA PHE A 351 -16.47 8.36 -4.78
C PHE A 351 -16.40 9.82 -4.32
N ARG A 352 -15.40 10.17 -3.48
CA ARG A 352 -15.16 11.55 -3.03
C ARG A 352 -14.84 12.48 -4.21
N VAL A 353 -13.97 12.03 -5.13
CA VAL A 353 -13.60 12.80 -6.33
C VAL A 353 -14.83 13.04 -7.21
N ARG A 354 -15.67 12.04 -7.39
CA ARG A 354 -16.90 12.14 -8.19
C ARG A 354 -17.93 13.06 -7.56
N LEU A 355 -18.11 12.99 -6.24
CA LEU A 355 -18.97 13.90 -5.49
C LEU A 355 -18.49 15.36 -5.64
N ARG A 356 -17.18 15.60 -5.48
CA ARG A 356 -16.58 16.94 -5.66
C ARG A 356 -16.80 17.48 -7.07
N LYS A 357 -16.48 16.68 -8.10
CA LYS A 357 -16.71 17.07 -9.50
C LYS A 357 -18.17 17.41 -9.79
N MET A 358 -19.11 16.67 -9.20
CA MET A 358 -20.54 16.94 -9.33
C MET A 358 -20.92 18.29 -8.68
N MET A 359 -20.38 18.58 -7.50
CA MET A 359 -20.58 19.87 -6.82
C MET A 359 -19.99 21.02 -7.63
N ASP A 360 -18.77 20.90 -8.14
CA ASP A 360 -18.11 21.93 -8.97
C ASP A 360 -18.93 22.27 -10.23
N ILE A 361 -19.53 21.25 -10.88
CA ILE A 361 -20.39 21.45 -12.06
C ILE A 361 -21.68 22.19 -11.69
N ARG A 362 -22.28 21.86 -10.54
CA ARG A 362 -23.50 22.51 -10.04
C ARG A 362 -23.24 23.97 -9.68
N GLU A 363 -22.11 24.26 -9.05
CA GLU A 363 -21.70 25.63 -8.73
C GLU A 363 -21.54 26.47 -10.00
N LYS A 364 -20.85 25.94 -11.02
CA LYS A 364 -20.69 26.64 -12.31
C LYS A 364 -22.00 26.89 -13.07
N LYS A 365 -23.04 26.08 -12.83
CA LYS A 365 -24.37 26.23 -13.45
C LYS A 365 -25.33 27.08 -12.62
N SER A 366 -25.00 27.41 -11.37
CA SER A 366 -25.82 28.28 -10.52
C SER A 366 -25.65 29.74 -10.93
N SER A 367 -26.63 30.28 -11.66
CA SER A 367 -26.63 31.67 -12.14
C SER A 367 -26.97 32.71 -11.06
N THR A 368 -27.27 32.29 -9.83
CA THR A 368 -27.84 33.15 -8.77
C THR A 368 -26.97 33.29 -7.52
N GLY A 369 -25.71 32.83 -7.54
CA GLY A 369 -24.78 33.00 -6.40
C GLY A 369 -25.16 32.21 -5.14
N LYS A 370 -26.23 31.39 -5.18
CA LYS A 370 -26.58 30.46 -4.12
C LYS A 370 -25.79 29.16 -4.27
N VAL A 371 -25.13 28.75 -3.18
CA VAL A 371 -24.43 27.47 -3.09
C VAL A 371 -25.43 26.35 -3.36
N PRO A 372 -25.21 25.47 -4.36
CA PRO A 372 -26.11 24.37 -4.63
C PRO A 372 -26.16 23.40 -3.44
N PRO A 373 -27.34 22.87 -3.08
CA PRO A 373 -27.48 21.95 -1.96
C PRO A 373 -26.61 20.70 -2.15
N ARG A 374 -25.96 20.28 -1.06
CA ARG A 374 -25.16 19.06 -1.03
C ARG A 374 -26.09 17.84 -1.16
N PRO A 375 -25.74 16.82 -1.96
CA PRO A 375 -26.50 15.58 -1.99
C PRO A 375 -26.57 14.94 -0.61
N GLU A 376 -27.76 14.45 -0.23
CA GLU A 376 -27.96 13.79 1.06
C GLU A 376 -27.95 12.25 0.93
N TYR A 377 -28.13 11.73 -0.29
CA TYR A 377 -28.28 10.30 -0.56
C TYR A 377 -27.35 9.85 -1.70
N GLY A 378 -26.99 8.57 -1.70
CA GLY A 378 -26.23 7.97 -2.79
C GLY A 378 -26.65 6.53 -3.10
N VAL A 379 -26.57 6.15 -4.37
CA VAL A 379 -26.71 4.77 -4.84
C VAL A 379 -25.43 4.36 -5.57
N VAL A 380 -24.81 3.27 -5.13
CA VAL A 380 -23.64 2.66 -5.72
C VAL A 380 -24.07 1.44 -6.52
N TYR A 381 -23.81 1.47 -7.82
CA TYR A 381 -24.08 0.36 -8.72
C TYR A 381 -22.85 -0.52 -8.85
N VAL A 382 -23.03 -1.82 -8.61
CA VAL A 382 -21.98 -2.85 -8.70
C VAL A 382 -22.37 -3.86 -9.77
N ALA A 383 -21.47 -4.13 -10.71
CA ALA A 383 -21.66 -5.16 -11.74
C ALA A 383 -21.05 -6.49 -11.28
N GLN A 384 -21.83 -7.57 -11.34
CA GLN A 384 -21.34 -8.92 -11.02
C GLN A 384 -20.53 -9.54 -12.17
N GLU A 385 -20.88 -9.19 -13.41
CA GLU A 385 -20.18 -9.64 -14.60
C GLU A 385 -19.82 -8.45 -15.48
N TYR A 386 -18.74 -8.60 -16.24
CA TYR A 386 -18.42 -7.67 -17.33
C TYR A 386 -19.55 -7.64 -18.37
N PRO A 387 -19.90 -6.46 -18.92
CA PRO A 387 -20.76 -6.34 -20.09
C PRO A 387 -20.31 -7.28 -21.23
N PRO A 388 -21.24 -7.81 -22.06
CA PRO A 388 -20.93 -8.82 -23.06
C PRO A 388 -19.75 -8.46 -24.00
N TRP A 389 -19.65 -7.20 -24.40
CA TRP A 389 -18.56 -6.72 -25.25
C TRP A 389 -17.21 -6.65 -24.52
N GLN A 390 -17.21 -6.33 -23.21
CA GLN A 390 -15.98 -6.33 -22.41
C GLN A 390 -15.51 -7.76 -22.12
N LYS A 391 -16.44 -8.68 -21.82
CA LYS A 391 -16.15 -10.11 -21.60
C LYS A 391 -15.49 -10.74 -22.84
N LEU A 392 -16.05 -10.45 -24.03
CA LEU A 392 -15.47 -10.90 -25.30
C LEU A 392 -14.10 -10.26 -25.55
N ALA A 393 -13.95 -8.95 -25.30
CA ALA A 393 -12.67 -8.27 -25.43
C ALA A 393 -11.59 -8.85 -24.50
N LEU A 394 -11.89 -9.09 -23.22
CA LEU A 394 -10.97 -9.70 -22.26
C LEU A 394 -10.57 -11.12 -22.66
N THR A 395 -11.53 -11.92 -23.14
CA THR A 395 -11.26 -13.28 -23.63
C THR A 395 -10.27 -13.25 -24.81
N LYS A 396 -10.47 -12.34 -25.77
CA LYS A 396 -9.55 -12.14 -26.90
C LYS A 396 -8.21 -11.57 -26.49
N LEU A 397 -8.16 -10.65 -25.54
CA LEU A 397 -6.89 -10.17 -24.99
C LEU A 397 -6.12 -11.28 -24.28
N ARG A 398 -6.82 -12.19 -23.60
CA ARG A 398 -6.22 -13.37 -22.95
C ARG A 398 -5.65 -14.36 -23.95
N GLU A 399 -6.32 -14.57 -25.09
CA GLU A 399 -5.80 -15.36 -26.21
C GLU A 399 -4.52 -14.74 -26.83
N LEU A 400 -4.43 -13.41 -26.83
CA LEU A 400 -3.29 -12.65 -27.38
C LEU A 400 -2.13 -12.43 -26.40
N LEU A 401 -2.27 -12.88 -25.15
CA LEU A 401 -1.26 -12.68 -24.12
C LEU A 401 -0.01 -13.52 -24.42
N ASN A 402 1.15 -12.87 -24.52
CA ASN A 402 2.42 -13.57 -24.52
C ASN A 402 2.76 -14.01 -23.09
N LYS A 403 2.59 -15.31 -22.81
CA LYS A 403 2.80 -15.89 -21.46
C LYS A 403 4.24 -15.78 -20.96
N ALA A 404 5.24 -15.64 -21.86
CA ALA A 404 6.64 -15.54 -21.45
C ALA A 404 7.01 -14.12 -20.98
N GLU A 405 6.36 -13.10 -21.52
CA GLU A 405 6.67 -11.69 -21.26
C GLU A 405 5.58 -10.96 -20.46
N ASN A 406 4.48 -11.63 -20.13
CA ASN A 406 3.27 -11.03 -19.56
C ASN A 406 2.83 -9.74 -20.28
N SER A 407 3.02 -9.71 -21.60
CA SER A 407 2.83 -8.52 -22.43
C SER A 407 1.75 -8.76 -23.48
N LEU A 408 1.05 -7.68 -23.84
CA LEU A 408 0.07 -7.68 -24.92
C LEU A 408 0.69 -7.06 -26.19
N PRO A 409 0.35 -7.57 -27.39
CA PRO A 409 0.86 -7.05 -28.67
C PRO A 409 0.58 -5.57 -28.91
N GLU A 410 1.19 -4.97 -29.92
CA GLU A 410 0.92 -3.58 -30.30
C GLU A 410 -0.57 -3.30 -30.56
N ASN A 411 -1.00 -2.06 -30.29
CA ASN A 411 -2.40 -1.66 -30.42
C ASN A 411 -2.97 -1.87 -31.83
N LYS A 412 -2.12 -1.88 -32.87
CA LYS A 412 -2.50 -2.19 -34.25
C LYS A 412 -2.99 -3.64 -34.38
N VAL A 413 -2.19 -4.59 -33.90
CA VAL A 413 -2.50 -6.03 -33.95
C VAL A 413 -3.76 -6.34 -33.14
N ILE A 414 -3.88 -5.76 -31.94
CA ILE A 414 -5.08 -5.93 -31.11
C ILE A 414 -6.31 -5.38 -31.84
N SER A 415 -6.22 -4.20 -32.46
CA SER A 415 -7.33 -3.61 -33.20
C SER A 415 -7.77 -4.46 -34.40
N GLU A 416 -6.84 -5.07 -35.12
CA GLU A 416 -7.13 -5.95 -36.25
C GLU A 416 -7.85 -7.24 -35.83
N VAL A 417 -7.49 -7.82 -34.68
CA VAL A 417 -8.13 -9.02 -34.15
C VAL A 417 -9.53 -8.69 -33.63
N LEU A 418 -9.68 -7.63 -32.83
CA LEU A 418 -10.96 -7.27 -32.22
C LEU A 418 -12.00 -6.77 -33.25
N LYS A 419 -11.57 -6.20 -34.39
CA LYS A 419 -12.46 -5.78 -35.48
C LYS A 419 -13.16 -6.92 -36.20
N LYS A 420 -12.65 -8.15 -36.09
CA LYS A 420 -13.23 -9.34 -36.72
C LYS A 420 -14.51 -9.81 -36.01
N GLU A 421 -14.73 -9.37 -34.78
CA GLU A 421 -15.91 -9.70 -33.99
C GLU A 421 -16.99 -8.61 -34.17
N ASP A 422 -18.16 -8.99 -34.69
CA ASP A 422 -19.24 -8.04 -35.01
C ASP A 422 -19.74 -7.26 -33.77
N LEU A 423 -19.76 -7.93 -32.61
CA LEU A 423 -20.19 -7.34 -31.34
C LEU A 423 -19.19 -6.30 -30.79
N LEU A 424 -17.89 -6.40 -31.13
CA LEU A 424 -16.88 -5.42 -30.73
C LEU A 424 -16.82 -4.25 -31.70
N LYS A 425 -17.16 -4.48 -32.97
CA LYS A 425 -17.17 -3.48 -34.04
C LYS A 425 -18.12 -2.31 -33.74
N THR A 426 -19.27 -2.58 -33.12
CA THR A 426 -20.24 -1.56 -32.69
C THR A 426 -19.74 -0.69 -31.53
N HIS A 427 -18.81 -1.20 -30.70
CA HIS A 427 -18.28 -0.52 -29.52
C HIS A 427 -16.83 0.00 -29.68
N MET A 428 -16.29 0.06 -30.91
CA MET A 428 -14.88 0.40 -31.18
C MET A 428 -14.36 1.69 -30.53
N LYS A 429 -15.19 2.72 -30.41
CA LYS A 429 -14.82 3.99 -29.74
C LYS A 429 -14.54 3.81 -28.24
N LYS A 430 -15.27 2.91 -27.57
CA LYS A 430 -15.09 2.56 -26.15
C LYS A 430 -14.04 1.46 -25.95
N LEU A 431 -13.85 0.61 -26.96
CA LEU A 431 -12.98 -0.56 -26.90
C LEU A 431 -11.50 -0.23 -26.76
N MET A 432 -10.96 0.69 -27.57
CA MET A 432 -9.52 1.00 -27.50
C MET A 432 -9.10 1.66 -26.18
N PRO A 433 -9.88 2.62 -25.61
CA PRO A 433 -9.64 3.08 -24.24
C PRO A 433 -9.68 1.96 -23.19
N PHE A 434 -10.61 1.01 -23.33
CA PHE A 434 -10.68 -0.16 -22.45
C PHE A 434 -9.43 -1.06 -22.58
N VAL A 435 -8.97 -1.36 -23.80
CA VAL A 435 -7.72 -2.10 -24.04
C VAL A 435 -6.52 -1.39 -23.42
N GLN A 436 -6.43 -0.06 -23.56
CA GLN A 436 -5.34 0.71 -22.96
C GLN A 436 -5.37 0.64 -21.43
N TYR A 437 -6.56 0.71 -20.84
CA TYR A 437 -6.75 0.53 -19.41
C TYR A 437 -6.33 -0.87 -18.94
N ILE A 438 -6.69 -1.92 -19.68
CA ILE A 438 -6.28 -3.29 -19.37
C ILE A 438 -4.76 -3.45 -19.49
N LYS A 439 -4.11 -2.86 -20.50
CA LYS A 439 -2.64 -2.85 -20.61
C LYS A 439 -1.96 -2.20 -19.41
N GLN A 440 -2.47 -1.04 -18.96
CA GLN A 440 -1.97 -0.39 -17.75
C GLN A 440 -2.21 -1.25 -16.51
N SER A 441 -3.37 -1.91 -16.43
CA SER A 441 -3.69 -2.81 -15.32
C SER A 441 -2.81 -4.06 -15.35
N LEU A 442 -2.46 -4.60 -16.53
CA LEU A 442 -1.56 -5.74 -16.71
C LEU A 442 -0.14 -5.42 -16.25
N SER A 443 0.37 -4.20 -16.49
CA SER A 443 1.69 -3.79 -15.99
C SER A 443 1.78 -3.68 -14.47
N VAL A 444 0.64 -3.50 -13.79
CA VAL A 444 0.59 -3.33 -12.32
C VAL A 444 0.17 -4.62 -11.62
N LYS A 445 -0.86 -5.29 -12.13
CA LYS A 445 -1.52 -6.45 -11.50
C LYS A 445 -1.19 -7.79 -12.17
N GLY A 446 -0.37 -7.78 -13.24
CA GLY A 446 -0.06 -8.98 -14.00
C GLY A 446 -1.30 -9.59 -14.67
N THR A 447 -1.28 -10.91 -14.84
CA THR A 447 -2.27 -11.67 -15.62
C THR A 447 -3.69 -11.62 -15.05
N GLU A 448 -3.84 -11.26 -13.77
CA GLU A 448 -5.13 -11.07 -13.10
C GLU A 448 -5.94 -9.91 -13.68
N ALA A 449 -5.29 -8.94 -14.33
CA ALA A 449 -5.98 -7.86 -15.04
C ALA A 449 -6.90 -8.36 -16.18
N LEU A 450 -6.75 -9.62 -16.59
CA LEU A 450 -7.53 -10.28 -17.63
C LEU A 450 -8.58 -11.25 -17.07
N ASP A 451 -8.72 -11.34 -15.75
CA ASP A 451 -9.74 -12.18 -15.13
C ASP A 451 -11.15 -11.62 -15.32
N LEU A 452 -12.09 -12.53 -15.53
CA LEU A 452 -13.50 -12.19 -15.75
C LEU A 452 -14.24 -11.92 -14.44
N THR A 453 -13.64 -12.31 -13.31
CA THR A 453 -14.18 -12.20 -11.96
C THR A 453 -13.10 -11.69 -11.03
N LEU A 454 -13.50 -10.91 -10.02
CA LEU A 454 -12.60 -10.50 -8.96
C LEU A 454 -12.29 -11.67 -8.02
N SER A 455 -11.14 -11.61 -7.34
CA SER A 455 -10.73 -12.62 -6.34
C SER A 455 -11.51 -12.53 -5.02
N PHE A 456 -12.31 -11.48 -4.84
CA PHE A 456 -13.13 -11.21 -3.66
C PHE A 456 -14.54 -10.73 -4.08
N ASP A 457 -15.49 -10.80 -3.15
CA ASP A 457 -16.86 -10.34 -3.39
C ASP A 457 -16.97 -8.82 -3.20
N GLU A 458 -17.07 -8.11 -4.32
CA GLU A 458 -17.16 -6.66 -4.38
C GLU A 458 -18.36 -6.10 -3.60
N LYS A 459 -19.53 -6.76 -3.72
CA LYS A 459 -20.76 -6.29 -3.07
C LYS A 459 -20.65 -6.45 -1.56
N LEU A 460 -20.17 -7.61 -1.08
CA LEU A 460 -19.97 -7.86 0.34
C LEU A 460 -18.93 -6.92 0.95
N THR A 461 -17.83 -6.67 0.23
CA THR A 461 -16.79 -5.72 0.66
C THR A 461 -17.39 -4.34 0.89
N LEU A 462 -18.15 -3.81 -0.06
CA LEU A 462 -18.75 -2.48 0.06
C LEU A 462 -19.84 -2.44 1.15
N LEU A 463 -20.66 -3.49 1.27
CA LEU A 463 -21.71 -3.59 2.29
C LEU A 463 -21.12 -3.64 3.70
N GLY A 464 -20.06 -4.42 3.92
CA GLY A 464 -19.36 -4.48 5.20
C GLY A 464 -18.77 -3.14 5.64
N ASN A 465 -18.54 -2.23 4.68
CA ASN A 465 -17.90 -0.93 4.89
C ASN A 465 -18.85 0.26 4.63
N LEU A 466 -20.16 0.01 4.58
CA LEU A 466 -21.16 1.02 4.21
C LEU A 466 -21.17 2.22 5.15
N ASN A 467 -21.02 1.97 6.46
CA ASN A 467 -20.98 3.03 7.48
C ASN A 467 -19.80 3.99 7.27
N TYR A 468 -18.62 3.44 6.94
CA TYR A 468 -17.45 4.24 6.62
C TYR A 468 -17.67 5.06 5.35
N LEU A 469 -18.14 4.43 4.27
CA LEU A 469 -18.37 5.10 2.99
C LEU A 469 -19.39 6.24 3.12
N THR A 470 -20.49 6.00 3.83
CA THR A 470 -21.57 6.98 4.08
C THR A 470 -21.04 8.20 4.83
N ARG A 471 -20.32 7.98 5.95
CA ARG A 471 -19.72 9.07 6.76
C ARG A 471 -18.64 9.83 6.00
N SER A 472 -17.79 9.10 5.28
CA SER A 472 -16.72 9.67 4.47
C SER A 472 -17.24 10.60 3.36
N LEU A 473 -18.42 10.31 2.81
CA LEU A 473 -19.06 11.13 1.79
C LEU A 473 -19.97 12.22 2.39
N ASP A 474 -20.19 12.19 3.70
CA ASP A 474 -21.13 13.05 4.44
C ASP A 474 -22.55 12.94 3.85
N LEU A 475 -23.00 11.70 3.64
CA LEU A 475 -24.35 11.37 3.21
C LEU A 475 -25.18 10.90 4.41
N LYS A 476 -26.50 11.07 4.35
CA LYS A 476 -27.43 10.48 5.32
C LYS A 476 -27.52 8.97 5.11
N GLU A 477 -27.58 8.54 3.85
CA GLU A 477 -27.73 7.13 3.50
C GLU A 477 -27.06 6.83 2.15
N LEU A 478 -26.51 5.62 2.05
CA LEU A 478 -25.87 5.09 0.86
C LEU A 478 -26.42 3.68 0.62
N TRP A 479 -26.83 3.38 -0.61
CA TRP A 479 -27.30 2.05 -0.99
C TRP A 479 -26.34 1.40 -1.98
N ILE A 480 -26.21 0.09 -1.91
CA ILE A 480 -25.43 -0.71 -2.87
C ILE A 480 -26.40 -1.63 -3.59
N VAL A 481 -26.52 -1.46 -4.90
CA VAL A 481 -27.47 -2.19 -5.75
C VAL A 481 -26.75 -2.84 -6.93
N ASN A 482 -27.39 -3.85 -7.51
CA ASN A 482 -26.84 -4.48 -8.71
C ASN A 482 -26.98 -3.51 -9.90
N ALA A 483 -25.94 -3.36 -10.70
CA ALA A 483 -25.97 -2.55 -11.91
C ALA A 483 -27.11 -2.94 -12.86
N ALA A 484 -27.53 -4.20 -12.89
CA ALA A 484 -28.66 -4.68 -13.69
C ALA A 484 -30.00 -4.00 -13.35
N GLU A 485 -30.15 -3.52 -12.11
CA GLU A 485 -31.35 -2.84 -11.60
C GLU A 485 -31.32 -1.32 -11.89
N ALA A 486 -30.25 -0.81 -12.52
CA ALA A 486 -30.15 0.61 -12.84
C ALA A 486 -31.17 1.04 -13.91
N THR A 487 -31.93 2.09 -13.60
CA THR A 487 -32.89 2.71 -14.53
C THR A 487 -32.19 3.36 -15.73
N ASP A 488 -30.99 3.93 -15.53
CA ASP A 488 -30.17 4.50 -16.60
C ASP A 488 -29.46 3.40 -17.41
N PRO A 489 -29.76 3.22 -18.71
CA PRO A 489 -29.08 2.25 -19.56
C PRO A 489 -27.57 2.49 -19.66
N LYS A 490 -27.08 3.73 -19.47
CA LYS A 490 -25.64 4.01 -19.48
C LYS A 490 -24.91 3.35 -18.33
N ILE A 491 -25.52 3.30 -17.14
CA ILE A 491 -24.92 2.65 -15.97
C ILE A 491 -24.81 1.14 -16.22
N ARG A 492 -25.83 0.52 -16.82
CA ARG A 492 -25.81 -0.90 -17.19
C ARG A 492 -24.73 -1.25 -18.21
N GLU A 493 -24.43 -0.34 -19.14
CA GLU A 493 -23.41 -0.56 -20.16
C GLU A 493 -21.97 -0.22 -19.72
N GLU A 494 -21.81 0.70 -18.77
CA GLU A 494 -20.50 1.24 -18.36
C GLU A 494 -19.99 0.70 -17.02
N CYS A 495 -20.88 0.22 -16.13
CA CYS A 495 -20.48 -0.40 -14.88
C CYS A 495 -19.81 -1.75 -15.15
N GLN A 496 -18.68 -1.98 -14.50
CA GLN A 496 -17.89 -3.20 -14.64
C GLN A 496 -17.31 -3.60 -13.29
N PRO A 497 -17.03 -4.91 -13.07
CA PRO A 497 -16.40 -5.38 -11.83
C PRO A 497 -15.14 -4.58 -11.49
N GLY A 498 -15.03 -4.18 -10.21
CA GLY A 498 -13.91 -3.41 -9.68
C GLY A 498 -13.98 -1.91 -9.98
N LYS A 499 -15.02 -1.44 -10.67
CA LYS A 499 -15.29 -0.01 -10.92
C LYS A 499 -16.78 0.28 -10.69
N PRO A 500 -17.22 0.33 -9.42
CA PRO A 500 -18.60 0.65 -9.11
C PRO A 500 -18.90 2.12 -9.45
N ILE A 501 -20.13 2.40 -9.86
CA ILE A 501 -20.54 3.75 -10.25
C ILE A 501 -21.44 4.34 -9.17
N PRO A 502 -21.04 5.42 -8.47
CA PRO A 502 -21.90 6.11 -7.54
C PRO A 502 -22.73 7.19 -8.26
N VAL A 503 -24.00 7.28 -7.86
CA VAL A 503 -24.94 8.33 -8.25
C VAL A 503 -25.45 8.99 -6.97
N PHE A 504 -25.33 10.32 -6.90
CA PHE A 504 -25.73 11.09 -5.72
C PHE A 504 -27.00 11.89 -6.01
N SER A 505 -27.89 11.99 -5.01
CA SER A 505 -29.16 12.71 -5.13
C SER A 505 -29.49 13.51 -3.86
N GLU A 506 -30.28 14.57 -4.03
CA GLU A 506 -30.78 15.40 -2.92
C GLU A 506 -32.04 14.80 -2.28
N THR A 507 -32.89 14.20 -3.11
CA THR A 507 -34.05 13.46 -2.65
C THR A 507 -33.68 12.01 -2.42
N ALA A 508 -34.26 11.40 -1.39
CA ALA A 508 -34.15 9.96 -1.16
C ALA A 508 -34.68 9.24 -2.39
N HIS A 509 -33.79 8.76 -3.27
CA HIS A 509 -34.13 7.76 -4.26
C HIS A 509 -34.19 6.43 -3.53
N LYS A 510 -35.18 6.32 -2.65
CA LYS A 510 -35.57 5.05 -2.02
C LYS A 510 -35.65 4.01 -3.14
N PRO A 511 -35.07 2.81 -2.99
CA PRO A 511 -35.24 1.77 -4.00
C PRO A 511 -36.74 1.63 -4.28
N TRP A 512 -37.12 1.44 -5.54
CA TRP A 512 -38.53 1.33 -5.92
C TRP A 512 -38.73 0.18 -6.89
N LEU A 513 -39.88 -0.46 -6.78
CA LEU A 513 -40.34 -1.49 -7.71
C LEU A 513 -41.59 -0.97 -8.41
N GLN A 514 -41.70 -1.23 -9.71
CA GLN A 514 -42.92 -0.93 -10.45
C GLN A 514 -43.97 -2.00 -10.12
N VAL A 515 -45.11 -1.57 -9.58
CA VAL A 515 -46.26 -2.43 -9.28
C VAL A 515 -47.43 -2.03 -10.16
N THR A 516 -48.14 -3.02 -10.70
CA THR A 516 -49.34 -2.79 -11.50
C THR A 516 -50.55 -2.70 -10.56
N ALA A 517 -51.11 -1.51 -10.40
CA ALA A 517 -52.32 -1.30 -9.59
C ALA A 517 -53.57 -1.46 -10.47
N VAL A 518 -54.43 -2.43 -10.13
CA VAL A 518 -55.64 -2.77 -10.91
C VAL A 518 -56.89 -2.37 -10.13
N ASN A 519 -57.84 -1.69 -10.79
CA ASN A 519 -59.17 -1.47 -10.21
C ASN A 519 -60.16 -2.51 -10.76
N PRO A 520 -60.74 -3.39 -9.91
CA PRO A 520 -61.72 -4.39 -10.33
C PRO A 520 -63.19 -3.95 -10.22
N GLN A 521 -63.49 -2.71 -9.80
CA GLN A 521 -64.86 -2.22 -9.64
C GLN A 521 -65.55 -2.13 -11.01
N ALA A 522 -66.73 -2.75 -11.13
CA ALA A 522 -67.53 -2.69 -12.34
C ALA A 522 -68.16 -1.30 -12.50
N CYS A 523 -68.28 -0.82 -13.74
CA CYS A 523 -68.98 0.42 -14.10
C CYS A 523 -68.35 1.72 -13.55
N VAL A 524 -67.07 1.73 -13.14
CA VAL A 524 -66.31 2.95 -12.81
C VAL A 524 -65.21 3.22 -13.86
N PRO A 525 -64.88 4.48 -14.17
CA PRO A 525 -63.92 4.84 -15.21
C PRO A 525 -62.45 4.78 -14.73
N TYR A 526 -62.10 3.82 -13.88
CA TYR A 526 -60.76 3.68 -13.30
C TYR A 526 -60.05 2.45 -13.86
N PHE A 527 -58.83 2.65 -14.38
CA PHE A 527 -58.10 1.63 -15.13
C PHE A 527 -56.87 1.12 -14.38
N THR A 528 -56.30 0.03 -14.88
CA THR A 528 -55.01 -0.49 -14.45
C THR A 528 -53.90 0.53 -14.73
N VAL A 529 -53.15 0.90 -13.70
CA VAL A 529 -52.05 1.89 -13.80
C VAL A 529 -50.75 1.32 -13.22
N PRO A 530 -49.61 1.49 -13.91
CA PRO A 530 -48.29 1.19 -13.32
C PRO A 530 -47.91 2.27 -12.31
N ILE A 531 -47.55 1.87 -11.09
CA ILE A 531 -47.21 2.77 -9.98
C ILE A 531 -45.84 2.37 -9.43
N PRO A 532 -44.89 3.31 -9.26
CA PRO A 532 -43.68 3.03 -8.51
C PRO A 532 -44.02 2.92 -7.02
N VAL A 533 -43.57 1.86 -6.35
CA VAL A 533 -43.65 1.70 -4.88
C VAL A 533 -42.23 1.76 -4.33
N TYR A 534 -41.96 2.72 -3.46
CA TYR A 534 -40.66 2.98 -2.87
C TYR A 534 -40.49 2.19 -1.55
N HIS A 535 -39.24 1.88 -1.19
CA HIS A 535 -38.88 1.37 0.13
C HIS A 535 -39.31 2.38 1.20
N ASP A 536 -39.94 1.90 2.26
CA ASP A 536 -40.63 2.68 3.29
C ASP A 536 -41.80 3.54 2.81
N ASP A 537 -42.42 3.22 1.67
CA ASP A 537 -43.75 3.74 1.38
C ASP A 537 -44.77 3.15 2.37
N THR A 538 -45.78 3.94 2.73
CA THR A 538 -46.96 3.43 3.43
C THR A 538 -48.07 3.14 2.41
N ALA A 539 -49.01 2.28 2.76
CA ALA A 539 -50.19 2.03 1.91
C ALA A 539 -50.95 3.33 1.57
N SER A 540 -51.01 4.29 2.51
CA SER A 540 -51.58 5.62 2.27
C SER A 540 -50.81 6.40 1.20
N THR A 541 -49.47 6.43 1.25
CA THR A 541 -48.67 7.19 0.27
C THR A 541 -48.73 6.59 -1.13
N VAL A 542 -48.88 5.25 -1.23
CA VAL A 542 -49.14 4.57 -2.51
C VAL A 542 -50.54 4.89 -3.03
N GLY A 543 -51.55 4.92 -2.15
CA GLY A 543 -52.92 5.35 -2.48
C GLY A 543 -52.97 6.77 -3.05
N ASP A 544 -52.36 7.74 -2.37
CA ASP A 544 -52.28 9.12 -2.86
C ASP A 544 -51.62 9.23 -4.24
N ARG A 545 -50.63 8.37 -4.51
CA ARG A 545 -49.93 8.34 -5.80
C ARG A 545 -50.80 7.78 -6.91
N ILE A 546 -51.66 6.81 -6.61
CA ILE A 546 -52.69 6.31 -7.53
C ILE A 546 -53.67 7.44 -7.87
N CYS A 547 -54.17 8.20 -6.89
CA CYS A 547 -55.05 9.35 -7.14
C CYS A 547 -54.43 10.39 -8.07
N ARG A 548 -53.12 10.62 -8.00
CA ARG A 548 -52.44 11.61 -8.87
C ARG A 548 -52.19 11.10 -10.29
N THR A 549 -52.06 9.79 -10.45
CA THR A 549 -51.64 9.15 -11.71
C THR A 549 -52.83 8.62 -12.50
N SER A 550 -53.92 8.29 -11.83
CA SER A 550 -55.22 7.94 -12.41
C SER A 550 -56.16 9.13 -12.36
N SER A 551 -57.20 9.18 -13.21
CA SER A 551 -58.21 10.27 -13.19
C SER A 551 -59.18 10.20 -12.00
N VAL A 552 -58.73 9.66 -10.86
CA VAL A 552 -59.48 9.55 -9.61
C VAL A 552 -59.47 10.91 -8.90
N PRO A 553 -60.63 11.43 -8.43
CA PRO A 553 -60.68 12.66 -7.66
C PRO A 553 -59.84 12.57 -6.37
N GLY A 554 -59.04 13.60 -6.07
CA GLY A 554 -58.08 13.58 -4.95
C GLY A 554 -58.70 13.62 -3.54
N ASN A 555 -60.03 13.62 -3.42
CA ASN A 555 -60.80 13.67 -2.18
C ASN A 555 -61.44 12.30 -1.82
N VAL A 556 -61.01 11.22 -2.47
CA VAL A 556 -61.59 9.87 -2.29
C VAL A 556 -60.59 8.95 -1.60
N GLU A 557 -61.06 8.11 -0.68
CA GLU A 557 -60.21 7.15 0.03
C GLU A 557 -59.94 5.93 -0.85
N ILE A 558 -58.65 5.60 -1.02
CA ILE A 558 -58.21 4.42 -1.76
C ILE A 558 -57.90 3.27 -0.79
N GLU A 559 -58.63 2.17 -0.94
CA GLU A 559 -58.35 0.92 -0.24
C GLU A 559 -57.45 0.02 -1.09
N LEU A 560 -56.27 -0.35 -0.57
CA LEU A 560 -55.36 -1.29 -1.21
C LEU A 560 -55.58 -2.72 -0.73
N ARG A 561 -55.58 -3.68 -1.66
CA ARG A 561 -55.71 -5.12 -1.38
C ARG A 561 -54.61 -5.94 -2.08
N ARG A 562 -54.24 -7.06 -1.45
CA ARG A 562 -53.32 -8.08 -1.97
C ARG A 562 -53.98 -9.46 -1.97
N TYR A 563 -53.49 -10.40 -2.78
CA TYR A 563 -53.91 -11.81 -2.72
C TYR A 563 -53.11 -12.59 -1.66
N GLN A 564 -53.77 -13.47 -0.92
CA GLN A 564 -53.18 -14.28 0.16
C GLN A 564 -52.49 -15.55 -0.33
N LYS A 565 -52.95 -16.15 -1.44
CA LYS A 565 -52.52 -17.50 -1.87
C LYS A 565 -51.45 -17.53 -2.95
N ASP A 566 -51.35 -16.51 -3.81
CA ASP A 566 -50.36 -16.52 -4.90
C ASP A 566 -50.04 -15.09 -5.39
N ALA A 567 -48.77 -14.70 -5.29
CA ALA A 567 -48.26 -13.36 -5.63
C ALA A 567 -48.28 -13.05 -7.14
N ARG A 568 -48.68 -14.02 -7.97
CA ARG A 568 -48.78 -13.92 -9.44
C ARG A 568 -50.22 -13.87 -9.97
N SER A 569 -51.22 -13.85 -9.08
CA SER A 569 -52.64 -13.83 -9.46
C SER A 569 -53.06 -12.52 -10.11
N ILE A 570 -53.68 -12.58 -11.29
CA ILE A 570 -54.25 -11.40 -11.98
C ILE A 570 -55.65 -11.12 -11.41
N PRO A 571 -55.94 -9.87 -10.99
CA PRO A 571 -57.27 -9.46 -10.55
C PRO A 571 -58.39 -9.73 -11.56
N VAL A 572 -59.45 -10.42 -11.14
CA VAL A 572 -60.68 -10.62 -11.94
C VAL A 572 -61.83 -9.84 -11.29
N ALA A 573 -62.65 -9.16 -12.11
CA ALA A 573 -63.80 -8.41 -11.61
C ALA A 573 -64.84 -9.36 -10.98
N GLY A 574 -65.27 -9.05 -9.75
CA GLY A 574 -66.32 -9.79 -9.04
C GLY A 574 -65.86 -10.96 -8.16
N ASP A 575 -64.57 -11.32 -8.16
CA ASP A 575 -64.02 -12.32 -7.23
C ASP A 575 -63.32 -11.61 -6.05
N SER A 576 -63.73 -11.95 -4.83
CA SER A 576 -63.14 -11.45 -3.58
C SER A 576 -62.49 -12.56 -2.74
N SER A 577 -62.48 -13.80 -3.25
CA SER A 577 -61.94 -14.95 -2.53
C SER A 577 -60.41 -14.88 -2.44
N GLY A 578 -59.88 -14.95 -1.23
CA GLY A 578 -58.43 -14.93 -0.98
C GLY A 578 -57.76 -13.56 -1.04
N GLN A 579 -58.50 -12.45 -0.93
CA GLN A 579 -57.95 -11.10 -0.83
C GLN A 579 -57.76 -10.67 0.64
N ALA A 580 -56.66 -9.98 0.95
CA ALA A 580 -56.39 -9.34 2.22
C ALA A 580 -56.28 -7.83 2.05
N LYS A 581 -56.95 -7.08 2.94
CA LYS A 581 -56.84 -5.62 3.02
C LYS A 581 -55.46 -5.24 3.56
N ILE A 582 -54.84 -4.23 2.95
CA ILE A 582 -53.60 -3.62 3.43
C ILE A 582 -53.99 -2.46 4.33
N GLY A 583 -53.56 -2.48 5.59
CA GLY A 583 -53.80 -1.37 6.51
C GLY A 583 -53.08 -0.10 6.05
N ALA A 584 -53.69 1.08 6.24
CA ALA A 584 -53.17 2.37 5.74
C ALA A 584 -51.74 2.70 6.20
N ARG A 585 -51.35 2.20 7.39
CA ARG A 585 -50.02 2.36 8.01
C ARG A 585 -49.02 1.24 7.67
N SER A 586 -49.43 0.24 6.90
CA SER A 586 -48.54 -0.85 6.49
C SER A 586 -47.41 -0.28 5.65
N GLN A 587 -46.17 -0.70 5.94
CA GLN A 587 -44.96 -0.19 5.33
C GLN A 587 -44.40 -1.19 4.32
N PHE A 588 -44.13 -0.71 3.12
CA PHE A 588 -43.48 -1.47 2.06
C PHE A 588 -41.97 -1.47 2.25
N SER A 589 -41.33 -2.62 2.12
CA SER A 589 -39.87 -2.76 2.07
C SER A 589 -39.46 -3.54 0.83
N ILE A 590 -38.25 -3.28 0.34
CA ILE A 590 -37.71 -3.89 -0.88
C ILE A 590 -36.41 -4.61 -0.52
N SER A 591 -36.36 -5.89 -0.83
CA SER A 591 -35.20 -6.76 -0.60
C SER A 591 -35.14 -7.80 -1.73
N ASP A 592 -33.95 -8.06 -2.27
CA ASP A 592 -33.71 -9.02 -3.36
C ASP A 592 -34.64 -8.86 -4.58
N GLY A 593 -34.94 -7.62 -4.96
CA GLY A 593 -35.83 -7.30 -6.10
C GLY A 593 -37.31 -7.65 -5.87
N CYS A 594 -37.70 -8.02 -4.65
CA CYS A 594 -39.07 -8.32 -4.25
C CYS A 594 -39.62 -7.25 -3.30
N LEU A 595 -40.93 -7.00 -3.39
CA LEU A 595 -41.63 -6.08 -2.51
C LEU A 595 -42.19 -6.87 -1.33
N TYR A 596 -42.01 -6.36 -0.12
CA TYR A 596 -42.53 -6.92 1.12
C TYR A 596 -43.40 -5.88 1.81
N LEU A 597 -44.36 -6.35 2.60
CA LEU A 597 -45.23 -5.52 3.41
C LEU A 597 -45.07 -5.92 4.88
N SER A 598 -44.87 -4.94 5.74
CA SER A 598 -44.85 -5.10 7.19
C SER A 598 -45.99 -4.28 7.80
N ASP A 599 -46.77 -4.91 8.68
CA ASP A 599 -47.87 -4.24 9.39
C ASP A 599 -47.41 -3.89 10.81
N PRO A 600 -47.30 -2.59 11.16
CA PRO A 600 -46.88 -2.17 12.49
C PRO A 600 -47.88 -2.54 13.60
N GLU A 601 -49.15 -2.84 13.27
CA GLU A 601 -50.20 -3.14 14.27
C GLU A 601 -50.34 -4.64 14.59
N ASN A 602 -49.77 -5.54 13.76
CA ASN A 602 -49.93 -7.00 13.88
C ASN A 602 -48.62 -7.79 14.15
N GLY A 603 -47.56 -7.11 14.59
CA GLY A 603 -46.30 -7.77 14.98
C GLY A 603 -45.48 -8.26 13.79
N ALA A 604 -44.76 -7.34 13.12
CA ALA A 604 -43.55 -7.53 12.31
C ALA A 604 -43.43 -8.76 11.37
N THR A 605 -44.51 -9.42 10.96
CA THR A 605 -44.45 -10.44 9.91
C THR A 605 -44.37 -9.75 8.54
N SER A 606 -43.20 -9.82 7.90
CA SER A 606 -43.04 -9.36 6.52
C SER A 606 -43.67 -10.36 5.55
N VAL A 607 -44.55 -9.87 4.67
CA VAL A 607 -45.23 -10.72 3.68
C VAL A 607 -44.89 -10.24 2.28
N ALA A 608 -44.49 -11.16 1.41
CA ALA A 608 -44.20 -10.84 0.01
C ALA A 608 -45.44 -10.29 -0.69
N VAL A 609 -45.27 -9.16 -1.35
CA VAL A 609 -46.25 -8.50 -2.22
C VAL A 609 -45.85 -8.81 -3.66
N GLY A 610 -46.80 -9.33 -4.43
CA GLY A 610 -46.60 -9.60 -5.84
C GLY A 610 -46.38 -8.35 -6.69
N SER A 611 -46.22 -8.53 -7.99
CA SER A 611 -46.12 -7.43 -8.97
C SER A 611 -47.44 -6.70 -9.23
N HIS A 612 -48.54 -7.15 -8.61
CA HIS A 612 -49.88 -6.59 -8.79
C HIS A 612 -50.51 -6.25 -7.43
N LEU A 613 -51.13 -5.07 -7.35
CA LEU A 613 -51.96 -4.64 -6.24
C LEU A 613 -53.36 -4.31 -6.76
N GLN A 614 -54.38 -4.52 -5.95
CA GLN A 614 -55.71 -4.01 -6.24
C GLN A 614 -55.94 -2.71 -5.49
N TYR A 615 -56.59 -1.75 -6.14
CA TYR A 615 -57.05 -0.52 -5.50
C TYR A 615 -58.56 -0.38 -5.72
N LEU A 616 -59.28 -0.05 -4.66
CA LEU A 616 -60.71 0.23 -4.66
C LEU A 616 -60.91 1.69 -4.30
N VAL A 617 -61.76 2.36 -5.06
CA VAL A 617 -62.15 3.74 -4.82
C VAL A 617 -63.46 3.72 -4.03
N ASN A 618 -63.40 4.12 -2.75
CA ASN A 618 -64.57 4.19 -1.89
C ASN A 618 -65.21 5.57 -2.05
N GLU A 619 -66.23 5.70 -2.90
CA GLU A 619 -67.07 6.91 -2.93
C GLU A 619 -67.81 7.01 -1.58
N GLN A 620 -67.67 8.15 -0.90
CA GLN A 620 -68.46 8.45 0.31
C GLN A 620 -69.91 8.75 -0.05
#